data_AF-A0A971YQQ7-F1
#
_entry.id   AF-A0A971YQQ7-F1
#
_cell.length_a   1.000
_cell.length_b   1.000
_cell.length_c   1.000
_cell.angle_alpha   90.00
_cell.angle_beta   90.00
_cell.angle_gamma   90.00
#
_symmetry.space_group_name_H-M   'P 1'
#
loop_
_entity.id
_entity.type
_entity.pdbx_description
1 polymer ?
#
loop_
_entity_poly.entity_id
_entity_poly.type
_entity_poly.pdbx_seq_one_letter_code
_entity_poly.pdbx_strand_id
1 'polypeptide(L)'
;MTQARWKAIAVFVLIAMTLQLSVGVTPVLAEEDVSDAITELSKFVPLLSVTLSPGETGGATSATVTDCVYGNLLVNVTEQEIATPRVGDKAPSAGDNLIVGYEPGADITAGVAAGSFLQVYNVDLEDEARIIAFYQAELTEKDIREESVAGENPEEADVDETEQLPGDSARTIVIQNAARGTTGEADYIITNGETGFLVNGAGPGSGSEYSSLQEALNACSDDGSRIISFGSPGKPLEIDEVSAGNALISATYQGSIVIKEKVPQTSYSYSYGLAIPDSTTVVFSDLTISATPDMDNWDFSLVYMFGGSLTIEEGTVITADSPRTTAVCLSQWAPSGSSLTVNGGEISATDSEARCITNWSSGAVLIQGGAISAHSALYSVGNYGSGSLTISGGTISSSDYEAIYSQGSGAISISGDAMVYSEKGYGIRNSLYDDAAINTINISGDSEVSGYDYAIFNKGGIVTISGGSVIATKEDGAAIYSTDNVVEISGGREEVAIGIRSFGKIIVSENAWIKGRSSYAIISLNSSNDINNPAMLVSSGTVEGEFGAIDNIGGGVIKITGGNVTGGDSSSCAVCNEGSGIIEISGGTVCGGDTVVYNPAVGNIKISNTAEIR
;
A
#
# COMPACT_ATOMS: atom_id res chain seq x y z
N MET A 1 15.18 28.88 1.08
CA MET A 1 14.81 29.01 -0.35
C MET A 1 14.01 27.76 -0.71
N THR A 2 12.89 27.59 -0.01
CA THR A 2 12.38 26.28 0.46
C THR A 2 10.88 26.44 0.72
N GLN A 3 10.07 26.12 -0.28
CA GLN A 3 8.62 25.81 -0.21
C GLN A 3 8.05 25.64 -1.62
N ALA A 4 8.60 26.39 -2.59
CA ALA A 4 8.12 26.40 -3.98
C ALA A 4 8.44 25.12 -4.77
N ARG A 5 9.48 24.35 -4.40
CA ARG A 5 9.88 23.11 -5.13
C ARG A 5 9.02 21.89 -4.77
N TRP A 6 8.37 21.89 -3.61
CA TRP A 6 7.48 20.78 -3.19
C TRP A 6 6.13 20.83 -3.92
N LYS A 7 5.64 22.04 -4.25
CA LYS A 7 4.41 22.22 -5.06
C LYS A 7 4.58 21.71 -6.50
N ALA A 8 5.80 21.71 -7.05
CA ALA A 8 6.05 21.25 -8.42
C ALA A 8 6.06 19.71 -8.56
N ILE A 9 6.39 18.97 -7.49
CA ILE A 9 6.45 17.50 -7.51
C ILE A 9 5.06 16.89 -7.30
N ALA A 10 4.24 17.47 -6.41
CA ALA A 10 2.86 17.01 -6.22
C ALA A 10 1.98 17.17 -7.48
N VAL A 11 2.22 18.21 -8.28
CA VAL A 11 1.52 18.44 -9.56
C VAL A 11 2.01 17.47 -10.66
N PHE A 12 3.28 17.04 -10.62
CA PHE A 12 3.83 16.08 -11.59
C PHE A 12 3.25 14.66 -11.41
N VAL A 13 2.93 14.27 -10.17
CA VAL A 13 2.35 12.95 -9.85
C VAL A 13 0.88 12.85 -10.28
N LEU A 14 0.11 13.94 -10.18
CA LEU A 14 -1.32 13.94 -10.54
C LEU A 14 -1.57 13.93 -12.07
N ILE A 15 -0.65 14.49 -12.86
CA ILE A 15 -0.75 14.57 -14.33
C ILE A 15 -0.34 13.24 -15.00
N ALA A 16 0.57 12.47 -14.39
CA ALA A 16 0.94 11.15 -14.90
C ALA A 16 -0.22 10.12 -14.80
N MET A 17 -1.06 10.25 -13.76
CA MET A 17 -2.18 9.33 -13.53
C MET A 17 -3.37 9.56 -14.49
N THR A 18 -3.53 10.76 -15.07
CA THR A 18 -4.65 11.08 -15.96
C THR A 18 -4.40 10.76 -17.44
N LEU A 19 -3.15 10.52 -17.86
CA LEU A 19 -2.82 10.29 -19.28
C LEU A 19 -2.92 8.82 -19.74
N GLN A 20 -3.19 7.86 -18.83
CA GLN A 20 -3.28 6.43 -19.19
C GLN A 20 -4.68 5.95 -19.62
N LEU A 21 -5.69 6.82 -19.66
CA LEU A 21 -7.03 6.51 -20.18
C LEU A 21 -7.29 7.20 -21.52
N SER A 22 -6.56 6.84 -22.58
CA SER A 22 -7.10 6.99 -23.93
C SER A 22 -6.48 5.99 -24.91
N VAL A 23 -7.35 5.51 -25.80
CA VAL A 23 -7.25 4.35 -26.67
C VAL A 23 -6.07 4.46 -27.65
N GLY A 24 -5.40 3.33 -27.89
CA GLY A 24 -4.15 3.25 -28.63
C GLY A 24 -4.18 3.83 -30.05
N VAL A 25 -3.27 4.76 -30.28
CA VAL A 25 -2.37 4.85 -31.45
C VAL A 25 -1.14 5.61 -30.93
N THR A 26 0.07 5.09 -31.11
CA THR A 26 1.30 5.84 -30.81
C THR A 26 1.59 6.85 -31.91
N PRO A 27 1.75 8.15 -31.60
CA PRO A 27 2.67 8.99 -32.32
C PRO A 27 3.90 9.26 -31.44
N VAL A 28 5.07 9.13 -32.05
CA VAL A 28 6.31 9.70 -31.54
C VAL A 28 6.11 11.22 -31.51
N LEU A 29 6.08 11.83 -30.32
CA LEU A 29 6.14 13.28 -30.14
C LEU A 29 7.49 13.65 -29.52
N ALA A 30 8.11 14.69 -30.07
CA ALA A 30 9.42 15.18 -29.62
C ALA A 30 9.28 15.96 -28.30
N GLU A 31 10.33 15.98 -27.49
CA GLU A 31 10.37 16.57 -26.14
C GLU A 31 9.91 18.05 -26.06
N GLU A 32 9.96 18.81 -27.16
CA GLU A 32 9.44 20.19 -27.23
C GLU A 32 7.91 20.27 -27.10
N ASP A 33 7.15 19.31 -27.65
CA ASP A 33 5.67 19.32 -27.62
C ASP A 33 5.13 19.03 -26.21
N VAL A 34 5.89 18.33 -25.37
CA VAL A 34 5.50 17.99 -23.99
C VAL A 34 5.57 19.23 -23.08
N SER A 35 6.56 20.09 -23.28
CA SER A 35 6.70 21.35 -22.52
C SER A 35 5.54 22.31 -22.82
N ASP A 36 5.12 22.42 -24.08
CA ASP A 36 4.01 23.27 -24.48
C ASP A 36 2.66 22.68 -24.02
N ALA A 37 2.50 21.36 -24.07
CA ALA A 37 1.31 20.68 -23.52
C ALA A 37 1.20 20.84 -22.00
N ILE A 38 2.30 20.73 -21.25
CA ILE A 38 2.35 21.01 -19.79
C ILE A 38 2.02 22.47 -19.51
N THR A 39 2.48 23.39 -20.36
CA THR A 39 2.19 24.83 -20.23
C THR A 39 0.71 25.14 -20.50
N GLU A 40 0.05 24.47 -21.44
CA GLU A 40 -1.40 24.59 -21.67
C GLU A 40 -2.24 23.92 -20.58
N LEU A 41 -1.83 22.75 -20.06
CA LEU A 41 -2.54 22.04 -18.97
C LEU A 41 -2.46 22.79 -17.64
N SER A 42 -1.35 23.49 -17.36
CA SER A 42 -1.20 24.35 -16.17
C SER A 42 -2.17 25.53 -16.10
N LYS A 43 -2.95 25.79 -17.17
CA LYS A 43 -3.98 26.83 -17.22
C LYS A 43 -5.33 26.36 -16.71
N PHE A 44 -5.55 25.05 -16.53
CA PHE A 44 -6.80 24.49 -15.99
C PHE A 44 -6.71 24.29 -14.48
N VAL A 45 -7.85 24.40 -13.79
CA VAL A 45 -7.90 24.08 -12.36
C VAL A 45 -7.69 22.56 -12.16
N PRO A 46 -7.04 22.13 -11.06
CA PRO A 46 -6.92 20.71 -10.74
C PRO A 46 -8.30 20.05 -10.56
N LEU A 47 -8.37 18.75 -10.83
CA LEU A 47 -9.57 17.95 -10.61
C LEU A 47 -9.76 17.65 -9.13
N LEU A 48 -11.01 17.72 -8.66
CA LEU A 48 -11.41 17.29 -7.31
C LEU A 48 -11.69 15.79 -7.27
N SER A 49 -11.23 15.13 -6.21
CA SER A 49 -11.59 13.77 -5.84
C SER A 49 -12.99 13.77 -5.20
N VAL A 50 -13.99 13.32 -5.95
CA VAL A 50 -15.40 13.27 -5.52
C VAL A 50 -15.98 11.89 -5.74
N THR A 51 -16.62 11.34 -4.70
CA THR A 51 -17.39 10.10 -4.76
C THR A 51 -18.88 10.43 -4.76
N LEU A 52 -19.61 9.91 -5.75
CA LEU A 52 -21.07 10.03 -5.83
C LEU A 52 -21.76 8.85 -5.14
N SER A 53 -22.88 9.12 -4.49
CA SER A 53 -23.77 8.10 -3.93
C SER A 53 -25.23 8.53 -4.05
N PRO A 54 -26.20 7.59 -4.01
CA PRO A 54 -27.59 7.93 -3.77
C PRO A 54 -27.74 8.79 -2.52
N GLY A 55 -28.58 9.82 -2.58
CA GLY A 55 -28.92 10.62 -1.40
C GLY A 55 -29.84 9.86 -0.43
N GLU A 56 -30.14 10.48 0.70
CA GLU A 56 -31.08 9.95 1.69
C GLU A 56 -32.54 10.16 1.26
N THR A 57 -32.84 11.28 0.58
CA THR A 57 -34.16 11.63 0.06
C THR A 57 -34.42 10.98 -1.30
N GLY A 58 -35.64 10.47 -1.53
CA GLY A 58 -36.06 9.96 -2.85
C GLY A 58 -35.85 11.01 -3.95
N GLY A 59 -35.21 10.61 -5.05
CA GLY A 59 -34.81 11.49 -6.15
C GLY A 59 -33.51 12.26 -5.93
N ALA A 60 -32.83 12.10 -4.78
CA ALA A 60 -31.59 12.82 -4.47
C ALA A 60 -30.32 12.04 -4.86
N THR A 61 -29.25 12.78 -5.10
CA THR A 61 -27.87 12.29 -5.15
C THR A 61 -27.06 12.97 -4.05
N SER A 62 -25.85 12.49 -3.78
CA SER A 62 -24.92 13.07 -2.83
C SER A 62 -23.49 12.98 -3.38
N ALA A 63 -22.70 14.01 -3.11
CA ALA A 63 -21.31 14.11 -3.50
C ALA A 63 -20.41 14.27 -2.27
N THR A 64 -19.47 13.35 -2.07
CA THR A 64 -18.48 13.40 -0.98
C THR A 64 -17.13 13.80 -1.54
N VAL A 65 -16.56 14.89 -1.05
CA VAL A 65 -15.24 15.41 -1.45
C VAL A 65 -14.19 14.95 -0.43
N THR A 66 -13.15 14.25 -0.88
CA THR A 66 -12.09 13.69 -0.01
C THR A 66 -10.80 14.54 0.01
N ASP A 67 -10.67 15.49 -0.92
CA ASP A 67 -9.55 16.44 -0.94
C ASP A 67 -9.65 17.50 0.16
N CYS A 68 -8.53 18.15 0.49
CA CYS A 68 -8.52 19.36 1.32
C CYS A 68 -9.30 20.51 0.64
N VAL A 69 -10.47 20.84 1.18
CA VAL A 69 -11.27 21.99 0.75
C VAL A 69 -10.69 23.27 1.36
N TYR A 70 -10.33 24.24 0.51
CA TYR A 70 -9.82 25.55 0.92
C TYR A 70 -10.91 26.59 0.62
N GLY A 71 -11.82 26.79 1.58
CA GLY A 71 -12.96 27.70 1.44
C GLY A 71 -14.31 26.98 1.45
N ASN A 72 -15.20 27.36 0.52
CA ASN A 72 -16.55 26.77 0.39
C ASN A 72 -16.66 25.90 -0.86
N LEU A 73 -17.53 24.89 -0.81
CA LEU A 73 -17.95 24.14 -1.99
C LEU A 73 -19.21 24.75 -2.60
N LEU A 74 -19.24 24.82 -3.92
CA LEU A 74 -20.44 25.10 -4.69
C LEU A 74 -20.77 23.86 -5.52
N VAL A 75 -22.05 23.52 -5.58
CA VAL A 75 -22.54 22.44 -6.44
C VAL A 75 -23.51 23.02 -7.44
N ASN A 76 -23.46 22.56 -8.69
CA ASN A 76 -24.46 22.88 -9.69
C ASN A 76 -24.81 21.64 -10.49
N VAL A 77 -26.08 21.49 -10.86
CA VAL A 77 -26.52 20.39 -11.73
C VAL A 77 -27.05 20.97 -13.04
N THR A 78 -26.53 20.48 -14.16
CA THR A 78 -26.83 21.01 -15.49
C THR A 78 -27.18 19.91 -16.48
N GLU A 79 -27.95 20.22 -17.51
CA GLU A 79 -28.33 19.24 -18.55
C GLU A 79 -27.20 18.92 -19.54
N GLN A 80 -26.10 19.68 -19.52
CA GLN A 80 -24.98 19.54 -20.45
C GLN A 80 -23.65 19.65 -19.71
N GLU A 81 -22.69 18.83 -20.14
CA GLU A 81 -21.29 18.96 -19.75
C GLU A 81 -20.74 20.37 -20.07
N ILE A 82 -20.03 20.96 -19.12
CA ILE A 82 -19.27 22.20 -19.34
C ILE A 82 -17.79 21.90 -19.59
N ALA A 83 -17.12 22.84 -20.24
CA ALA A 83 -15.67 22.80 -20.33
C ALA A 83 -15.03 23.01 -18.95
N THR A 84 -13.96 22.27 -18.65
CA THR A 84 -13.18 22.42 -17.41
C THR A 84 -12.73 23.87 -17.22
N PRO A 85 -13.00 24.48 -16.05
CA PRO A 85 -12.60 25.86 -15.77
C PRO A 85 -11.08 26.08 -15.77
N ARG A 86 -10.68 27.33 -16.00
CA ARG A 86 -9.27 27.76 -15.95
C ARG A 86 -8.91 28.32 -14.57
N VAL A 87 -7.62 28.25 -14.24
CA VAL A 87 -7.09 28.84 -13.00
C VAL A 87 -7.42 30.33 -12.97
N GLY A 88 -8.16 30.72 -11.95
CA GLY A 88 -8.61 32.10 -11.77
C GLY A 88 -9.93 32.46 -12.46
N ASP A 89 -10.66 31.50 -13.05
CA ASP A 89 -12.04 31.73 -13.47
C ASP A 89 -12.94 32.01 -12.25
N LYS A 90 -13.98 32.84 -12.45
CA LYS A 90 -14.98 33.11 -11.41
C LYS A 90 -15.96 31.95 -11.34
N ALA A 91 -16.27 31.52 -10.12
CA ALA A 91 -17.30 30.50 -9.91
C ALA A 91 -18.69 30.99 -10.36
N PRO A 92 -19.59 30.08 -10.75
CA PRO A 92 -20.98 30.42 -11.03
C PRO A 92 -21.61 31.15 -9.84
N SER A 93 -22.28 32.27 -10.10
CA SER A 93 -22.96 33.09 -9.09
C SER A 93 -24.48 33.10 -9.23
N ALA A 94 -25.01 32.42 -10.25
CA ALA A 94 -26.43 32.24 -10.50
C ALA A 94 -26.67 30.97 -11.33
N GLY A 95 -27.76 30.26 -11.06
CA GLY A 95 -28.19 29.04 -11.74
C GLY A 95 -29.35 28.40 -10.99
N ASP A 96 -30.28 27.76 -11.70
CA ASP A 96 -31.52 27.22 -11.11
C ASP A 96 -31.25 26.08 -10.11
N ASN A 97 -30.12 25.38 -10.26
CA ASN A 97 -29.70 24.24 -9.42
C ASN A 97 -28.42 24.52 -8.63
N LEU A 98 -28.03 25.80 -8.49
CA LEU A 98 -26.80 26.18 -7.81
C LEU A 98 -26.99 26.13 -6.29
N ILE A 99 -26.18 25.30 -5.62
CA ILE A 99 -26.08 25.18 -4.17
C ILE A 99 -24.79 25.86 -3.73
N VAL A 100 -24.90 26.88 -2.88
CA VAL A 100 -23.76 27.62 -2.33
C VAL A 100 -23.50 27.17 -0.89
N GLY A 101 -22.25 26.84 -0.57
CA GLY A 101 -21.89 26.34 0.76
C GLY A 101 -22.33 24.90 0.96
N TYR A 102 -22.15 24.08 -0.08
CA TYR A 102 -22.48 22.67 -0.04
C TYR A 102 -21.61 21.95 1.01
N GLU A 103 -22.25 21.20 1.90
CA GLU A 103 -21.57 20.33 2.86
C GLU A 103 -21.36 18.95 2.22
N PRO A 104 -20.12 18.42 2.15
CA PRO A 104 -19.86 17.10 1.59
C PRO A 104 -20.77 16.02 2.19
N GLY A 105 -21.38 15.20 1.33
CA GLY A 105 -22.31 14.16 1.74
C GLY A 105 -23.78 14.60 1.88
N ALA A 106 -24.08 15.90 1.84
CA ALA A 106 -25.46 16.38 1.92
C ALA A 106 -26.30 16.06 0.67
N ASP A 107 -27.62 15.93 0.84
CA ASP A 107 -28.53 15.66 -0.27
C ASP A 107 -28.58 16.81 -1.29
N ILE A 108 -28.41 16.44 -2.55
CA ILE A 108 -28.60 17.29 -3.73
C ILE A 108 -29.87 16.81 -4.41
N THR A 109 -30.87 17.69 -4.50
CA THR A 109 -32.19 17.38 -5.10
C THR A 109 -32.50 18.24 -6.32
N ALA A 110 -31.95 19.46 -6.38
CA ALA A 110 -32.22 20.39 -7.46
C ALA A 110 -31.53 19.93 -8.75
N GLY A 111 -32.32 19.71 -9.82
CA GLY A 111 -31.82 19.34 -11.14
C GLY A 111 -31.35 17.89 -11.29
N VAL A 112 -31.50 17.07 -10.26
CA VAL A 112 -31.05 15.67 -10.28
C VAL A 112 -31.97 14.83 -11.15
N ALA A 113 -31.40 14.31 -12.23
CA ALA A 113 -32.01 13.31 -13.09
C ALA A 113 -30.89 12.51 -13.77
N ALA A 114 -31.16 11.24 -14.08
CA ALA A 114 -30.23 10.44 -14.87
C ALA A 114 -29.97 11.12 -16.23
N GLY A 115 -28.69 11.24 -16.61
CA GLY A 115 -28.21 11.99 -17.78
C GLY A 115 -27.89 13.46 -17.53
N SER A 116 -28.11 13.98 -16.31
CA SER A 116 -27.67 15.33 -15.93
C SER A 116 -26.24 15.34 -15.41
N PHE A 117 -25.54 16.45 -15.51
CA PHE A 117 -24.15 16.62 -15.07
C PHE A 117 -24.08 17.36 -13.74
N LEU A 118 -23.57 16.68 -12.72
CA LEU A 118 -23.24 17.27 -11.42
C LEU A 118 -21.85 17.88 -11.48
N GLN A 119 -21.72 19.12 -11.03
CA GLN A 119 -20.49 19.90 -10.99
C GLN A 119 -20.19 20.31 -9.56
N VAL A 120 -18.96 20.10 -9.09
CA VAL A 120 -18.48 20.56 -7.78
C VAL A 120 -17.33 21.53 -7.99
N TYR A 121 -17.42 22.70 -7.36
CA TYR A 121 -16.40 23.75 -7.39
C TYR A 121 -15.88 23.97 -5.99
N ASN A 122 -14.57 23.87 -5.81
CA ASN A 122 -13.88 24.36 -4.63
C ASN A 122 -13.47 25.81 -4.91
N VAL A 123 -13.88 26.75 -4.06
CA VAL A 123 -13.67 28.19 -4.32
C VAL A 123 -12.96 28.90 -3.18
N ASP A 124 -12.04 29.78 -3.55
CA ASP A 124 -11.37 30.69 -2.63
C ASP A 124 -12.25 31.93 -2.39
N LEU A 125 -12.72 32.09 -1.16
CA LEU A 125 -13.58 33.20 -0.74
C LEU A 125 -12.79 34.49 -0.45
N GLU A 126 -11.47 34.41 -0.29
CA GLU A 126 -10.63 35.57 0.02
C GLU A 126 -10.28 36.39 -1.25
N ASP A 127 -10.39 35.80 -2.44
CA ASP A 127 -10.15 36.45 -3.74
C ASP A 127 -11.33 36.30 -4.71
N GLU A 128 -12.38 37.11 -4.56
CA GLU A 128 -13.50 37.23 -5.53
C GLU A 128 -14.23 35.91 -5.94
N ALA A 129 -14.21 34.85 -5.12
CA ALA A 129 -14.81 33.53 -5.41
C ALA A 129 -14.22 32.84 -6.66
N ARG A 130 -12.89 32.79 -6.74
CA ARG A 130 -12.14 32.11 -7.82
C ARG A 130 -12.19 30.59 -7.62
N ILE A 131 -12.32 29.85 -8.73
CA ILE A 131 -12.29 28.38 -8.72
C ILE A 131 -10.85 27.91 -8.50
N ILE A 132 -10.64 27.06 -7.49
CA ILE A 132 -9.34 26.47 -7.16
C ILE A 132 -9.24 25.00 -7.51
N ALA A 133 -10.36 24.28 -7.59
CA ALA A 133 -10.44 22.91 -8.09
C ALA A 133 -11.87 22.59 -8.56
N PHE A 134 -12.02 21.59 -9.44
CA PHE A 134 -13.28 21.29 -10.12
C PHE A 134 -13.52 19.79 -10.31
N TYR A 135 -14.77 19.35 -10.19
CA TYR A 135 -15.21 18.01 -10.57
C TYR A 135 -16.49 18.10 -11.38
N GLN A 136 -16.65 17.18 -12.34
CA GLN A 136 -17.91 16.95 -13.03
C GLN A 136 -18.09 15.48 -13.37
N ALA A 137 -19.32 14.99 -13.27
CA ALA A 137 -19.73 13.69 -13.78
C ALA A 137 -21.20 13.68 -14.23
N GLU A 138 -21.51 12.83 -15.21
CA GLU A 138 -22.90 12.51 -15.60
C GLU A 138 -23.53 11.58 -14.55
N LEU A 139 -24.70 11.93 -14.05
CA LEU A 139 -25.47 11.14 -13.10
C LEU A 139 -26.15 9.98 -13.81
N THR A 140 -26.04 8.78 -13.26
CA THR A 140 -26.76 7.60 -13.71
C THR A 140 -27.82 7.19 -12.68
N GLU A 141 -28.72 6.27 -13.04
CA GLU A 141 -29.78 5.80 -12.12
C GLU A 141 -29.22 5.25 -10.80
N LYS A 142 -28.03 4.63 -10.82
CA LYS A 142 -27.38 4.08 -9.61
C LYS A 142 -26.91 5.15 -8.63
N ASP A 143 -26.75 6.40 -9.09
CA ASP A 143 -26.24 7.53 -8.31
C ASP A 143 -27.39 8.31 -7.65
N ILE A 144 -28.64 7.92 -7.93
CA ILE A 144 -29.87 8.60 -7.51
C ILE A 144 -30.70 7.66 -6.65
N ARG A 145 -31.22 8.17 -5.54
CA ARG A 145 -32.12 7.41 -4.67
C ARG A 145 -33.47 7.21 -5.35
N GLU A 146 -33.95 5.97 -5.41
CA GLU A 146 -35.31 5.70 -5.93
C GLU A 146 -36.40 6.38 -5.07
N GLU A 147 -37.39 7.00 -5.72
CA GLU A 147 -38.57 7.53 -5.03
C GLU A 147 -39.45 6.38 -4.51
N SER A 148 -39.78 6.41 -3.21
CA SER A 148 -40.71 5.44 -2.64
C SER A 148 -42.14 5.75 -3.06
N VAL A 149 -42.76 4.84 -3.80
CA VAL A 149 -44.18 4.94 -4.18
C VAL A 149 -45.04 4.72 -2.92
N ALA A 150 -45.73 5.75 -2.45
CA ALA A 150 -46.62 5.69 -1.29
C ALA A 150 -48.09 5.47 -1.69
N GLY A 151 -48.75 4.48 -1.07
CA GLY A 151 -50.20 4.20 -1.10
C GLY A 151 -50.55 2.96 -1.93
N GLU A 152 -51.18 1.89 -1.43
CA GLU A 152 -52.39 1.82 -0.59
C GLU A 152 -52.35 0.66 0.45
N ASN A 153 -53.13 0.80 1.53
CA ASN A 153 -53.33 -0.15 2.64
C ASN A 153 -54.77 -0.75 2.54
N PRO A 154 -55.13 -1.83 3.26
CA PRO A 154 -55.35 -3.18 2.76
C PRO A 154 -56.84 -3.58 2.68
N GLU A 155 -57.23 -4.39 1.70
CA GLU A 155 -58.47 -5.17 1.79
C GLU A 155 -58.14 -6.65 1.98
N GLU A 156 -58.69 -7.22 3.06
CA GLU A 156 -58.74 -8.65 3.34
C GLU A 156 -59.38 -9.40 2.17
N ALA A 157 -58.64 -10.35 1.57
CA ALA A 157 -59.25 -11.47 0.85
C ALA A 157 -58.29 -12.66 0.79
N ASP A 158 -58.75 -13.72 1.43
CA ASP A 158 -58.51 -15.15 1.18
C ASP A 158 -57.12 -15.66 0.80
N VAL A 159 -56.70 -16.59 1.65
CA VAL A 159 -55.70 -17.63 1.44
C VAL A 159 -55.84 -18.25 0.04
N ASP A 160 -54.82 -18.08 -0.80
CA ASP A 160 -54.48 -19.09 -1.80
C ASP A 160 -52.98 -19.40 -1.70
N GLU A 161 -52.71 -20.69 -1.58
CA GLU A 161 -51.38 -21.26 -1.54
C GLU A 161 -50.74 -21.14 -2.93
N THR A 162 -49.41 -21.10 -2.95
CA THR A 162 -48.54 -21.27 -4.12
C THR A 162 -48.35 -20.05 -5.03
N GLU A 163 -47.37 -19.22 -4.66
CA GLU A 163 -46.24 -18.95 -5.57
C GLU A 163 -45.00 -18.56 -4.74
N GLN A 164 -44.19 -19.58 -4.47
CA GLN A 164 -42.86 -19.44 -3.90
C GLN A 164 -41.95 -18.84 -4.99
N LEU A 165 -41.80 -17.51 -5.00
CA LEU A 165 -40.73 -16.86 -5.74
C LEU A 165 -39.39 -17.30 -5.11
N PRO A 166 -38.47 -17.90 -5.86
CA PRO A 166 -37.24 -18.43 -5.31
C PRO A 166 -36.24 -17.30 -5.07
N GLY A 167 -35.92 -17.08 -3.78
CA GLY A 167 -34.62 -16.66 -3.27
C GLY A 167 -34.05 -15.32 -3.73
N ASP A 168 -34.26 -14.25 -2.95
CA ASP A 168 -33.27 -13.16 -2.91
C ASP A 168 -33.24 -12.33 -1.60
N SER A 169 -34.14 -12.54 -0.64
CA SER A 169 -34.18 -11.75 0.61
C SER A 169 -33.18 -12.19 1.70
N ALA A 170 -32.23 -13.08 1.40
CA ALA A 170 -31.42 -13.79 2.39
C ALA A 170 -29.89 -13.62 2.24
N ARG A 171 -29.40 -12.55 1.61
CA ARG A 171 -27.93 -12.37 1.43
C ARG A 171 -27.29 -11.38 2.40
N THR A 172 -28.05 -10.44 2.94
CA THR A 172 -27.52 -9.39 3.82
C THR A 172 -28.05 -9.56 5.24
N ILE A 173 -27.15 -9.84 6.18
CA ILE A 173 -27.39 -9.77 7.62
C ILE A 173 -27.03 -8.35 8.05
N VAL A 174 -28.04 -7.50 8.22
CA VAL A 174 -27.84 -6.10 8.60
C VAL A 174 -27.77 -6.01 10.12
N ILE A 175 -26.69 -5.44 10.67
CA ILE A 175 -26.63 -5.10 12.09
C ILE A 175 -27.11 -3.67 12.30
N GLN A 176 -28.34 -3.48 12.80
CA GLN A 176 -28.93 -2.16 13.02
C GLN A 176 -28.95 -1.76 14.49
N ASN A 177 -28.92 -0.46 14.79
CA ASN A 177 -29.12 0.04 16.15
C ASN A 177 -30.53 -0.32 16.65
N ALA A 178 -30.68 -0.94 17.83
CA ALA A 178 -31.99 -1.03 18.46
C ALA A 178 -32.39 0.30 19.09
N ALA A 179 -33.65 0.70 18.92
CA ALA A 179 -34.21 1.84 19.63
C ALA A 179 -34.37 1.47 21.13
N ARG A 180 -33.67 2.21 22.00
CA ARG A 180 -33.62 1.95 23.46
C ARG A 180 -34.99 1.71 24.11
N GLY A 181 -35.08 0.58 24.81
CA GLY A 181 -35.50 0.56 26.20
C GLY A 181 -34.32 0.95 27.10
N THR A 182 -34.56 1.74 28.15
CA THR A 182 -33.56 2.30 29.08
C THR A 182 -32.56 1.26 29.60
N THR A 183 -31.28 1.31 29.21
CA THR A 183 -30.14 1.84 29.99
C THR A 183 -28.84 1.85 29.15
N GLY A 184 -28.08 2.95 29.20
CA GLY A 184 -26.60 2.89 29.19
C GLY A 184 -25.85 2.71 27.87
N GLU A 185 -26.11 1.69 27.06
CA GLU A 185 -25.28 1.28 25.92
C GLU A 185 -26.04 1.36 24.58
N ALA A 186 -25.33 1.20 23.45
CA ALA A 186 -25.91 1.14 22.11
C ALA A 186 -26.05 -0.33 21.70
N ASP A 187 -27.23 -0.71 21.19
CA ASP A 187 -27.60 -2.10 20.92
C ASP A 187 -27.50 -2.38 19.42
N TYR A 188 -26.92 -3.51 19.01
CA TYR A 188 -26.68 -3.86 17.61
C TYR A 188 -27.43 -5.15 17.21
N ILE A 189 -28.31 -5.12 16.19
CA ILE A 189 -29.20 -6.25 15.83
C ILE A 189 -28.64 -7.13 14.71
N ILE A 190 -28.01 -8.28 14.97
CA ILE A 190 -27.58 -9.22 13.89
C ILE A 190 -28.78 -10.01 13.36
N THR A 191 -29.21 -9.81 12.10
CA THR A 191 -30.39 -10.49 11.52
C THR A 191 -30.05 -11.74 10.69
N ASN A 192 -30.29 -12.96 11.19
CA ASN A 192 -30.25 -14.17 10.35
C ASN A 192 -31.65 -14.51 9.81
N GLY A 193 -32.07 -13.82 8.74
CA GLY A 193 -33.43 -13.97 8.19
C GLY A 193 -34.49 -13.42 9.16
N GLU A 194 -35.33 -14.29 9.73
CA GLU A 194 -36.43 -13.90 10.63
C GLU A 194 -36.01 -13.63 12.10
N THR A 195 -34.79 -14.01 12.49
CA THR A 195 -34.29 -13.82 13.87
C THR A 195 -33.21 -12.76 13.94
N GLY A 196 -33.44 -11.69 14.72
CA GLY A 196 -32.46 -10.66 15.07
C GLY A 196 -31.83 -10.91 16.45
N PHE A 197 -30.51 -10.75 16.58
CA PHE A 197 -29.78 -10.83 17.85
C PHE A 197 -29.39 -9.43 18.31
N LEU A 198 -29.80 -9.01 19.49
CA LEU A 198 -29.29 -7.78 20.10
C LEU A 198 -27.90 -8.07 20.71
N VAL A 199 -26.88 -7.38 20.25
CA VAL A 199 -25.48 -7.53 20.67
C VAL A 199 -25.00 -6.21 21.24
N ASN A 200 -24.34 -6.24 22.40
CA ASN A 200 -23.71 -5.08 23.04
C ASN A 200 -22.20 -5.28 23.28
N GLY A 201 -21.60 -6.31 22.68
CA GLY A 201 -20.17 -6.60 22.79
C GLY A 201 -19.69 -7.24 24.09
N ALA A 202 -20.30 -6.91 25.24
CA ALA A 202 -19.92 -7.43 26.56
C ALA A 202 -20.52 -8.82 26.88
N GLY A 203 -21.60 -9.22 26.19
CA GLY A 203 -22.32 -10.47 26.43
C GLY A 203 -23.24 -10.42 27.68
N PRO A 204 -23.94 -11.52 28.01
CA PRO A 204 -24.98 -11.48 29.03
C PRO A 204 -24.45 -11.28 30.46
N GLY A 205 -24.93 -10.23 31.14
CA GLY A 205 -24.62 -9.89 32.53
C GLY A 205 -25.88 -9.73 33.38
N SER A 206 -26.05 -10.60 34.39
CA SER A 206 -27.04 -10.58 35.49
C SER A 206 -28.47 -10.05 35.18
N GLY A 207 -29.00 -10.25 33.96
CA GLY A 207 -30.35 -9.82 33.57
C GLY A 207 -30.47 -9.08 32.23
N SER A 208 -29.42 -9.01 31.41
CA SER A 208 -29.48 -8.35 30.09
C SER A 208 -30.14 -9.20 29.00
N GLU A 209 -30.85 -8.55 28.07
CA GLU A 209 -31.45 -9.15 26.86
C GLU A 209 -30.43 -9.36 25.71
N TYR A 210 -29.15 -9.02 25.93
CA TYR A 210 -28.09 -8.99 24.92
C TYR A 210 -27.28 -10.29 24.83
N SER A 211 -27.04 -10.75 23.61
CA SER A 211 -26.13 -11.85 23.26
C SER A 211 -24.70 -11.35 23.06
N SER A 212 -23.72 -12.23 23.28
CA SER A 212 -22.34 -11.94 22.87
C SER A 212 -22.19 -11.92 21.34
N LEU A 213 -21.15 -11.24 20.83
CA LEU A 213 -20.82 -11.29 19.39
C LEU A 213 -20.65 -12.74 18.91
N GLN A 214 -19.98 -13.58 19.71
CA GLN A 214 -19.80 -14.99 19.38
C GLN A 214 -21.11 -15.75 19.25
N GLU A 215 -22.08 -15.54 20.15
CA GLU A 215 -23.39 -16.21 20.07
C GLU A 215 -24.15 -15.81 18.82
N ALA A 216 -24.11 -14.53 18.46
CA ALA A 216 -24.79 -14.03 17.27
C ALA A 216 -24.12 -14.54 15.98
N LEU A 217 -22.79 -14.64 15.93
CA LEU A 217 -22.06 -15.27 14.82
C LEU A 217 -22.35 -16.77 14.72
N ASN A 218 -22.36 -17.50 15.84
CA ASN A 218 -22.65 -18.94 15.87
C ASN A 218 -24.06 -19.28 15.39
N ALA A 219 -24.99 -18.34 15.49
CA ALA A 219 -26.35 -18.51 15.00
C ALA A 219 -26.51 -18.21 13.51
N CYS A 220 -25.50 -17.64 12.86
CA CYS A 220 -25.48 -17.43 11.41
C CYS A 220 -25.02 -18.71 10.68
N SER A 221 -25.47 -18.91 9.43
CA SER A 221 -24.96 -20.03 8.62
C SER A 221 -23.55 -19.73 8.10
N ASP A 222 -22.61 -20.64 8.35
CA ASP A 222 -21.23 -20.57 7.86
C ASP A 222 -21.13 -21.14 6.43
N ASP A 223 -21.80 -20.47 5.49
CA ASP A 223 -21.85 -20.86 4.08
C ASP A 223 -21.01 -19.94 3.16
N GLY A 224 -20.36 -18.90 3.71
CA GLY A 224 -19.54 -17.96 2.94
C GLY A 224 -20.34 -16.92 2.14
N SER A 225 -21.67 -17.05 2.04
CA SER A 225 -22.50 -16.24 1.15
C SER A 225 -23.10 -14.99 1.79
N ARG A 226 -22.88 -14.81 3.10
CA ARG A 226 -23.49 -13.75 3.90
C ARG A 226 -22.65 -12.49 3.91
N ILE A 227 -23.34 -11.35 3.95
CA ILE A 227 -22.76 -10.06 4.33
C ILE A 227 -23.15 -9.78 5.79
N ILE A 228 -22.19 -9.50 6.66
CA ILE A 228 -22.36 -9.17 8.07
C ILE A 228 -21.87 -7.75 8.31
N SER A 229 -22.78 -6.82 8.59
CA SER A 229 -22.45 -5.40 8.72
C SER A 229 -22.29 -4.98 10.17
N PHE A 230 -21.10 -4.75 10.72
CA PHE A 230 -20.92 -4.21 12.08
C PHE A 230 -21.30 -2.73 12.14
N GLY A 231 -22.10 -2.31 13.11
CA GLY A 231 -22.35 -0.88 13.42
C GLY A 231 -22.43 0.09 12.23
N SER A 232 -22.05 1.34 12.48
CA SER A 232 -21.83 2.36 11.45
C SER A 232 -20.75 3.36 11.90
N PRO A 233 -20.15 4.18 11.02
CA PRO A 233 -19.08 5.11 11.43
C PRO A 233 -19.46 6.06 12.58
N GLY A 234 -20.74 6.50 12.65
CA GLY A 234 -21.22 7.35 13.74
C GLY A 234 -21.61 6.58 15.02
N LYS A 235 -21.74 5.25 14.94
CA LYS A 235 -22.14 4.35 16.03
C LYS A 235 -21.50 2.98 15.80
N PRO A 236 -20.18 2.84 16.06
CA PRO A 236 -19.46 1.61 15.80
C PRO A 236 -19.87 0.52 16.78
N LEU A 237 -19.95 -0.73 16.33
CA LEU A 237 -20.11 -1.87 17.24
C LEU A 237 -18.92 -1.90 18.19
N GLU A 238 -19.18 -1.82 19.48
CA GLU A 238 -18.13 -1.88 20.49
C GLU A 238 -18.03 -3.32 21.00
N ILE A 239 -16.82 -3.87 21.04
CA ILE A 239 -16.54 -5.20 21.61
C ILE A 239 -15.34 -5.13 22.54
N ASP A 240 -15.28 -6.03 23.52
CA ASP A 240 -14.09 -6.18 24.35
C ASP A 240 -13.05 -7.07 23.66
N GLU A 241 -11.76 -6.77 23.84
CA GLU A 241 -10.69 -7.72 23.53
C GLU A 241 -10.85 -9.01 24.33
N VAL A 242 -10.44 -10.14 23.76
CA VAL A 242 -10.56 -11.44 24.41
C VAL A 242 -9.36 -12.33 24.10
N SER A 243 -8.99 -13.19 25.05
CA SER A 243 -7.95 -14.23 24.81
C SER A 243 -8.52 -15.49 24.12
N ALA A 244 -9.84 -15.65 24.13
CA ALA A 244 -10.60 -16.74 23.52
C ALA A 244 -12.03 -16.27 23.19
N GLY A 245 -12.31 -15.90 21.94
CA GLY A 245 -13.63 -15.46 21.51
C GLY A 245 -13.63 -14.66 20.20
N ASN A 246 -14.80 -14.16 19.80
CA ASN A 246 -15.01 -13.37 18.57
C ASN A 246 -14.48 -14.07 17.29
N ALA A 247 -14.63 -15.39 17.24
CA ALA A 247 -14.34 -16.21 16.08
C ALA A 247 -15.34 -15.89 14.96
N LEU A 248 -14.82 -15.29 13.90
CA LEU A 248 -15.54 -15.01 12.67
C LEU A 248 -15.90 -16.31 11.97
N ILE A 249 -17.03 -16.28 11.25
CA ILE A 249 -17.44 -17.31 10.29
C ILE A 249 -17.12 -16.85 8.87
N SER A 250 -17.24 -17.76 7.90
CA SER A 250 -17.01 -17.43 6.50
C SER A 250 -18.12 -16.52 6.00
N ALA A 251 -17.76 -15.26 5.71
CA ALA A 251 -18.67 -14.21 5.30
C ALA A 251 -17.89 -12.99 4.78
N THR A 252 -18.61 -12.06 4.15
CA THR A 252 -18.14 -10.69 3.92
C THR A 252 -18.56 -9.82 5.10
N TYR A 253 -17.65 -9.01 5.63
CA TYR A 253 -17.91 -8.08 6.72
C TYR A 253 -17.70 -6.64 6.28
N GLN A 254 -18.58 -5.76 6.76
CA GLN A 254 -18.60 -4.32 6.44
C GLN A 254 -18.96 -3.49 7.67
N GLY A 255 -18.92 -2.16 7.57
CA GLY A 255 -19.39 -1.22 8.59
C GLY A 255 -18.29 -0.71 9.52
N SER A 256 -18.53 -0.60 10.83
CA SER A 256 -17.57 -0.08 11.80
C SER A 256 -17.61 -0.80 13.14
N ILE A 257 -16.43 -1.15 13.65
CA ILE A 257 -16.22 -1.81 14.93
C ILE A 257 -15.06 -1.15 15.71
N VAL A 258 -15.23 -1.04 17.03
CA VAL A 258 -14.22 -0.55 17.98
C VAL A 258 -13.96 -1.62 19.03
N ILE A 259 -12.69 -2.00 19.20
CA ILE A 259 -12.26 -2.97 20.20
C ILE A 259 -11.76 -2.24 21.46
N LYS A 260 -12.27 -2.65 22.62
CA LYS A 260 -12.00 -2.05 23.94
C LYS A 260 -11.16 -2.96 24.79
N GLU A 261 -10.39 -2.37 25.71
CA GLU A 261 -9.69 -3.15 26.73
C GLU A 261 -10.69 -3.79 27.70
N LYS A 262 -10.65 -5.11 27.85
CA LYS A 262 -11.57 -5.84 28.72
C LYS A 262 -11.30 -5.59 30.21
N VAL A 263 -10.02 -5.72 30.61
CA VAL A 263 -9.42 -5.43 31.94
C VAL A 263 -7.89 -5.55 31.76
N PRO A 264 -7.05 -4.66 32.36
CA PRO A 264 -5.60 -4.77 32.29
C PRO A 264 -5.10 -6.17 32.69
N GLN A 265 -4.60 -6.92 31.72
CA GLN A 265 -4.09 -8.28 31.96
C GLN A 265 -2.69 -8.20 32.57
N THR A 266 -2.48 -8.81 33.74
CA THR A 266 -1.17 -8.85 34.40
C THR A 266 -0.28 -10.03 33.95
N SER A 267 -0.67 -10.75 32.88
CA SER A 267 0.02 -11.96 32.41
C SER A 267 0.21 -12.00 30.91
N TYR A 268 1.34 -12.56 30.45
CA TYR A 268 1.69 -12.79 29.04
C TYR A 268 0.73 -13.76 28.34
N SER A 269 -0.41 -13.25 27.87
CA SER A 269 -1.35 -14.02 27.06
C SER A 269 -1.70 -13.23 25.81
N TYR A 270 -1.55 -13.86 24.63
CA TYR A 270 -1.98 -13.29 23.35
C TYR A 270 -3.48 -12.92 23.43
N SER A 271 -3.79 -11.64 23.33
CA SER A 271 -5.15 -11.12 23.23
C SER A 271 -5.43 -10.65 21.81
N TYR A 272 -6.70 -10.69 21.44
CA TYR A 272 -7.13 -10.26 20.13
C TYR A 272 -8.58 -9.76 20.13
N GLY A 273 -8.90 -8.93 19.14
CA GLY A 273 -10.25 -8.43 18.93
C GLY A 273 -11.11 -9.43 18.17
N LEU A 274 -10.75 -9.68 16.92
CA LEU A 274 -11.41 -10.62 16.01
C LEU A 274 -10.50 -11.79 15.70
N ALA A 275 -11.05 -13.01 15.73
CA ALA A 275 -10.32 -14.23 15.39
C ALA A 275 -10.81 -14.83 14.08
N ILE A 276 -9.90 -15.27 13.21
CA ILE A 276 -10.21 -16.05 12.01
C ILE A 276 -9.79 -17.49 12.26
N PRO A 277 -10.74 -18.43 12.46
CA PRO A 277 -10.43 -19.83 12.67
C PRO A 277 -9.83 -20.50 11.44
N ASP A 278 -9.27 -21.69 11.64
CA ASP A 278 -8.81 -22.51 10.53
C ASP A 278 -9.97 -22.89 9.60
N SER A 279 -9.67 -23.05 8.30
CA SER A 279 -10.66 -23.33 7.24
C SER A 279 -11.77 -22.27 7.05
N THR A 280 -11.69 -21.10 7.69
CA THR A 280 -12.66 -20.01 7.52
C THR A 280 -12.21 -19.06 6.40
N THR A 281 -13.15 -18.59 5.58
CA THR A 281 -12.87 -17.61 4.50
C THR A 281 -13.60 -16.30 4.76
N VAL A 282 -12.84 -15.26 5.10
CA VAL A 282 -13.36 -13.95 5.50
C VAL A 282 -13.00 -12.91 4.44
N VAL A 283 -13.95 -12.05 4.11
CA VAL A 283 -13.72 -10.86 3.29
C VAL A 283 -14.08 -9.63 4.11
N PHE A 284 -13.22 -8.62 4.15
CA PHE A 284 -13.53 -7.29 4.67
C PHE A 284 -13.71 -6.34 3.49
N SER A 285 -14.87 -5.68 3.43
CA SER A 285 -15.22 -4.68 2.40
C SER A 285 -15.94 -3.54 3.10
N ASP A 286 -15.50 -2.30 2.91
CA ASP A 286 -16.10 -1.13 3.59
C ASP A 286 -16.17 -1.30 5.13
N LEU A 287 -15.21 -2.01 5.72
CA LEU A 287 -15.15 -2.26 7.16
C LEU A 287 -14.10 -1.37 7.82
N THR A 288 -14.49 -0.61 8.84
CA THR A 288 -13.57 0.13 9.72
C THR A 288 -13.36 -0.62 11.02
N ILE A 289 -12.11 -0.91 11.38
CA ILE A 289 -11.70 -1.57 12.63
C ILE A 289 -10.71 -0.65 13.35
N SER A 290 -10.97 -0.37 14.62
CA SER A 290 -10.05 0.40 15.48
C SER A 290 -10.04 -0.18 16.90
N ALA A 291 -9.07 0.22 17.71
CA ALA A 291 -9.08 0.01 19.15
C ALA A 291 -9.30 1.34 19.87
N THR A 292 -9.75 1.29 21.12
CA THR A 292 -9.68 2.47 21.99
C THR A 292 -8.23 2.75 22.40
N PRO A 293 -7.85 4.03 22.57
CA PRO A 293 -6.61 4.40 23.24
C PRO A 293 -6.53 3.73 24.61
N ASP A 294 -5.31 3.44 25.08
CA ASP A 294 -5.00 2.83 26.39
C ASP A 294 -5.10 1.28 26.44
N MET A 295 -4.89 0.58 25.32
CA MET A 295 -4.64 -0.87 25.37
C MET A 295 -3.29 -1.14 26.05
N ASP A 296 -3.31 -1.48 27.35
CA ASP A 296 -2.11 -1.78 28.16
C ASP A 296 -1.61 -3.24 27.99
N ASN A 297 -2.15 -3.97 27.01
CA ASN A 297 -1.89 -5.39 26.82
C ASN A 297 -0.63 -5.65 25.98
N TRP A 298 0.11 -6.70 26.34
CA TRP A 298 1.35 -7.05 25.67
C TRP A 298 1.04 -7.89 24.41
N ASP A 299 1.37 -7.36 23.24
CA ASP A 299 1.20 -8.01 21.92
C ASP A 299 -0.27 -8.34 21.55
N PHE A 300 -1.15 -7.34 21.61
CA PHE A 300 -2.54 -7.43 21.16
C PHE A 300 -2.67 -7.37 19.63
N SER A 301 -3.61 -8.10 19.05
CA SER A 301 -3.95 -8.01 17.61
C SER A 301 -5.41 -7.65 17.36
N LEU A 302 -5.69 -6.64 16.54
CA LEU A 302 -7.08 -6.32 16.16
C LEU A 302 -7.72 -7.51 15.43
N VAL A 303 -6.98 -8.10 14.48
CA VAL A 303 -7.37 -9.29 13.74
C VAL A 303 -6.29 -10.35 13.89
N TYR A 304 -6.66 -11.51 14.44
CA TYR A 304 -5.74 -12.63 14.68
C TYR A 304 -6.19 -13.88 13.93
N MET A 305 -5.32 -14.43 13.09
CA MET A 305 -5.64 -15.57 12.23
C MET A 305 -5.04 -16.85 12.82
N PHE A 306 -5.90 -17.80 13.23
CA PHE A 306 -5.53 -19.15 13.68
C PHE A 306 -5.46 -20.16 12.52
N GLY A 307 -5.59 -19.69 11.30
CA GLY A 307 -5.62 -20.44 10.04
C GLY A 307 -6.43 -19.64 9.03
N GLY A 308 -7.11 -20.34 8.12
CA GLY A 308 -8.09 -19.73 7.23
C GLY A 308 -7.52 -18.67 6.28
N SER A 309 -8.41 -17.90 5.67
CA SER A 309 -8.06 -16.84 4.73
C SER A 309 -8.81 -15.54 5.01
N LEU A 310 -8.10 -14.43 4.83
CA LEU A 310 -8.64 -13.08 4.91
C LEU A 310 -8.37 -12.36 3.59
N THR A 311 -9.41 -11.80 2.99
CA THR A 311 -9.31 -10.84 1.88
C THR A 311 -9.73 -9.46 2.36
N ILE A 312 -8.91 -8.45 2.10
CA ILE A 312 -9.20 -7.04 2.39
C ILE A 312 -9.44 -6.33 1.06
N GLU A 313 -10.66 -5.83 0.88
CA GLU A 313 -11.10 -5.07 -0.28
C GLU A 313 -11.03 -3.56 -0.02
N GLU A 314 -11.25 -2.77 -1.07
CA GLU A 314 -11.38 -1.31 -0.97
C GLU A 314 -12.43 -0.86 0.05
N GLY A 315 -12.30 0.38 0.54
CA GLY A 315 -13.15 0.94 1.59
C GLY A 315 -12.88 0.40 3.00
N THR A 316 -12.14 -0.70 3.15
CA THR A 316 -11.74 -1.23 4.46
C THR A 316 -10.63 -0.39 5.08
N VAL A 317 -10.74 -0.08 6.38
CA VAL A 317 -9.75 0.66 7.18
C VAL A 317 -9.48 -0.11 8.47
N ILE A 318 -8.22 -0.42 8.76
CA ILE A 318 -7.82 -1.06 10.02
C ILE A 318 -6.71 -0.24 10.66
N THR A 319 -6.97 0.34 11.84
CA THR A 319 -6.03 1.25 12.51
C THR A 319 -5.59 0.71 13.86
N ALA A 320 -4.30 0.39 13.96
CA ALA A 320 -3.59 0.01 15.19
C ALA A 320 -2.92 1.23 15.83
N ASP A 321 -3.62 1.91 16.72
CA ASP A 321 -3.21 3.21 17.29
C ASP A 321 -2.62 3.14 18.71
N SER A 322 -2.56 1.94 19.29
CA SER A 322 -2.12 1.72 20.66
C SER A 322 -0.77 0.99 20.71
N PRO A 323 0.03 1.17 21.78
CA PRO A 323 1.32 0.51 21.92
C PRO A 323 1.26 -1.00 21.75
N ARG A 324 2.22 -1.57 21.01
CA ARG A 324 2.37 -3.02 20.77
C ARG A 324 1.16 -3.72 20.17
N THR A 325 0.28 -2.96 19.54
CA THR A 325 -0.85 -3.53 18.79
C THR A 325 -0.43 -3.91 17.38
N THR A 326 -1.03 -4.96 16.84
CA THR A 326 -0.88 -5.37 15.44
C THR A 326 -2.24 -5.31 14.77
N ALA A 327 -2.36 -4.64 13.62
CA ALA A 327 -3.64 -4.58 12.92
C ALA A 327 -4.06 -5.97 12.40
N VAL A 328 -3.17 -6.69 11.72
CA VAL A 328 -3.42 -8.05 11.24
C VAL A 328 -2.25 -8.98 11.59
N CYS A 329 -2.52 -10.03 12.36
CA CYS A 329 -1.54 -11.02 12.77
C CYS A 329 -1.88 -12.41 12.23
N LEU A 330 -0.96 -13.02 11.49
CA LEU A 330 -1.05 -14.39 11.01
C LEU A 330 -0.24 -15.29 11.94
N SER A 331 -0.91 -16.23 12.61
CA SER A 331 -0.31 -17.04 13.69
C SER A 331 0.64 -18.11 13.19
N GLN A 332 1.76 -18.30 13.90
CA GLN A 332 2.64 -19.47 13.75
C GLN A 332 1.98 -20.79 14.19
N TRP A 333 0.90 -20.73 14.97
CA TRP A 333 0.19 -21.92 15.44
C TRP A 333 -0.97 -22.33 14.52
N ALA A 334 -1.10 -21.69 13.36
CA ALA A 334 -2.08 -22.08 12.35
C ALA A 334 -1.69 -23.43 11.72
N PRO A 335 -2.44 -24.52 11.93
CA PRO A 335 -2.06 -25.85 11.44
C PRO A 335 -1.96 -25.92 9.92
N SER A 336 -2.86 -25.21 9.24
CA SER A 336 -2.96 -25.16 7.77
C SER A 336 -2.24 -23.95 7.17
N GLY A 337 -1.63 -23.10 8.01
CA GLY A 337 -1.20 -21.75 7.63
C GLY A 337 -2.38 -20.78 7.50
N SER A 338 -2.08 -19.49 7.61
CA SER A 338 -3.04 -18.38 7.40
C SER A 338 -2.68 -17.63 6.14
N SER A 339 -3.65 -17.34 5.26
CA SER A 339 -3.39 -16.58 4.03
C SER A 339 -4.09 -15.22 4.05
N LEU A 340 -3.35 -14.15 3.75
CA LEU A 340 -3.87 -12.80 3.65
C LEU A 340 -3.76 -12.29 2.21
N THR A 341 -4.84 -11.74 1.69
CA THR A 341 -4.88 -11.00 0.43
C THR A 341 -5.36 -9.58 0.68
N VAL A 342 -4.62 -8.58 0.20
CA VAL A 342 -5.00 -7.16 0.27
C VAL A 342 -5.17 -6.65 -1.16
N ASN A 343 -6.42 -6.51 -1.59
CA ASN A 343 -6.77 -5.95 -2.90
C ASN A 343 -6.82 -4.42 -2.84
N GLY A 344 -7.19 -3.86 -1.68
CA GLY A 344 -7.34 -2.42 -1.46
C GLY A 344 -7.39 -2.06 0.02
N GLY A 345 -7.93 -0.87 0.32
CA GLY A 345 -8.15 -0.39 1.68
C GLY A 345 -6.91 0.25 2.34
N GLU A 346 -7.04 0.58 3.62
CA GLU A 346 -6.00 1.17 4.45
C GLU A 346 -5.71 0.31 5.69
N ILE A 347 -4.44 0.02 5.95
CA ILE A 347 -3.99 -0.62 7.19
C ILE A 347 -2.91 0.27 7.80
N SER A 348 -3.26 0.98 8.86
CA SER A 348 -2.37 1.96 9.49
C SER A 348 -1.99 1.57 10.91
N ALA A 349 -0.76 1.90 11.30
CA ALA A 349 -0.28 1.80 12.67
C ALA A 349 0.31 3.15 13.08
N THR A 350 -0.24 3.81 14.09
CA THR A 350 0.14 5.20 14.41
C THR A 350 1.01 5.33 15.66
N ASP A 351 1.06 4.29 16.49
CA ASP A 351 1.95 4.24 17.65
C ASP A 351 3.35 3.72 17.28
N SER A 352 4.36 4.23 17.98
CA SER A 352 5.77 3.87 17.79
C SER A 352 6.11 2.39 17.97
N GLU A 353 5.29 1.61 18.69
CA GLU A 353 5.48 0.16 18.87
C GLU A 353 4.38 -0.67 18.18
N ALA A 354 3.44 -0.04 17.49
CA ALA A 354 2.38 -0.71 16.73
C ALA A 354 2.90 -1.25 15.38
N ARG A 355 2.15 -2.17 14.77
CA ARG A 355 2.49 -2.82 13.49
C ARG A 355 1.24 -2.95 12.62
N CYS A 356 1.40 -2.85 11.30
CA CYS A 356 0.26 -3.10 10.40
C CYS A 356 0.03 -4.60 10.24
N ILE A 357 0.99 -5.31 9.65
CA ILE A 357 0.86 -6.74 9.35
C ILE A 357 2.04 -7.48 9.95
N THR A 358 1.76 -8.58 10.67
CA THR A 358 2.81 -9.51 11.11
C THR A 358 2.47 -10.94 10.71
N ASN A 359 3.32 -11.55 9.88
CA ASN A 359 3.19 -12.93 9.45
C ASN A 359 4.17 -13.86 10.18
N TRP A 360 3.66 -14.62 11.14
CA TRP A 360 4.37 -15.73 11.77
C TRP A 360 4.05 -17.08 11.11
N SER A 361 3.13 -17.09 10.15
CA SER A 361 2.54 -18.28 9.55
C SER A 361 3.31 -18.80 8.34
N SER A 362 3.00 -20.03 7.93
CA SER A 362 3.46 -20.61 6.67
C SER A 362 2.62 -20.20 5.47
N GLY A 363 1.45 -19.59 5.68
CA GLY A 363 0.58 -19.13 4.60
C GLY A 363 1.02 -17.80 4.00
N ALA A 364 0.62 -17.57 2.74
CA ALA A 364 1.10 -16.46 1.94
C ALA A 364 0.42 -15.14 2.29
N VAL A 365 1.16 -14.04 2.14
CA VAL A 365 0.65 -12.67 2.18
C VAL A 365 0.77 -12.08 0.78
N LEU A 366 -0.36 -11.70 0.19
CA LEU A 366 -0.47 -11.10 -1.14
C LEU A 366 -0.99 -9.67 -0.99
N ILE A 367 -0.23 -8.70 -1.48
CA ILE A 367 -0.61 -7.29 -1.48
C ILE A 367 -0.68 -6.85 -2.95
N GLN A 368 -1.89 -6.61 -3.43
CA GLN A 368 -2.18 -6.26 -4.82
C GLN A 368 -2.56 -4.78 -4.96
N GLY A 369 -2.99 -4.15 -3.86
CA GLY A 369 -3.35 -2.73 -3.79
C GLY A 369 -3.41 -2.25 -2.34
N GLY A 370 -4.01 -1.08 -2.14
CA GLY A 370 -4.20 -0.46 -0.82
C GLY A 370 -2.99 0.30 -0.28
N ALA A 371 -3.16 0.89 0.90
CA ALA A 371 -2.16 1.66 1.62
C ALA A 371 -1.86 1.03 2.99
N ILE A 372 -0.62 0.62 3.21
CA ILE A 372 -0.14 0.07 4.46
C ILE A 372 0.91 1.04 5.02
N SER A 373 0.60 1.71 6.13
CA SER A 373 1.46 2.78 6.65
C SER A 373 1.70 2.66 8.15
N ALA A 374 2.96 2.74 8.57
CA ALA A 374 3.32 2.71 9.98
C ALA A 374 4.09 3.96 10.41
N HIS A 375 3.70 4.52 11.54
CA HIS A 375 4.49 5.44 12.36
C HIS A 375 5.16 4.67 13.50
N SER A 376 5.84 3.59 13.13
CA SER A 376 6.42 2.63 14.07
C SER A 376 7.93 2.63 13.99
N ALA A 377 8.57 2.62 15.16
CA ALA A 377 10.00 2.37 15.33
C ALA A 377 10.37 0.91 15.02
N LEU A 378 9.38 0.06 14.72
CA LEU A 378 9.54 -1.30 14.25
C LEU A 378 9.35 -1.33 12.72
N TYR A 379 8.26 -1.95 12.26
CA TYR A 379 7.98 -2.16 10.85
C TYR A 379 6.51 -2.02 10.50
N SER A 380 6.23 -1.74 9.22
CA SER A 380 4.87 -1.81 8.68
C SER A 380 4.45 -3.26 8.42
N VAL A 381 5.28 -4.04 7.73
CA VAL A 381 5.03 -5.45 7.43
C VAL A 381 6.18 -6.33 7.91
N GLY A 382 5.88 -7.27 8.81
CA GLY A 382 6.82 -8.26 9.32
C GLY A 382 6.58 -9.65 8.74
N ASN A 383 7.61 -10.33 8.24
CA ASN A 383 7.54 -11.73 7.79
C ASN A 383 8.55 -12.61 8.56
N TYR A 384 8.05 -13.32 9.56
CA TYR A 384 8.82 -14.23 10.42
C TYR A 384 8.60 -15.70 10.06
N GLY A 385 7.44 -16.02 9.47
CA GLY A 385 7.10 -17.37 9.05
C GLY A 385 7.72 -17.78 7.71
N SER A 386 7.37 -18.97 7.24
CA SER A 386 7.82 -19.47 5.94
C SER A 386 6.92 -19.04 4.78
N GLY A 387 5.83 -18.32 5.06
CA GLY A 387 4.91 -17.81 4.05
C GLY A 387 5.57 -16.79 3.13
N SER A 388 5.29 -16.89 1.82
CA SER A 388 5.77 -15.91 0.84
C SER A 388 5.08 -14.56 1.04
N LEU A 389 5.83 -13.48 0.87
CA LEU A 389 5.32 -12.12 0.79
C LEU A 389 5.38 -11.65 -0.67
N THR A 390 4.23 -11.52 -1.33
CA THR A 390 4.13 -11.07 -2.72
C THR A 390 3.42 -9.73 -2.77
N ILE A 391 4.05 -8.74 -3.39
CA ILE A 391 3.55 -7.37 -3.48
C ILE A 391 3.57 -6.99 -4.96
N SER A 392 2.40 -6.88 -5.58
CA SER A 392 2.27 -6.58 -7.01
C SER A 392 1.68 -5.19 -7.30
N GLY A 393 1.26 -4.48 -6.26
CA GLY A 393 0.73 -3.12 -6.32
C GLY A 393 0.54 -2.53 -4.92
N GLY A 394 -0.04 -1.34 -4.84
CA GLY A 394 -0.26 -0.64 -3.56
C GLY A 394 0.99 0.00 -2.97
N THR A 395 0.85 0.57 -1.78
CA THR A 395 1.94 1.25 -1.05
C THR A 395 2.18 0.64 0.31
N ILE A 396 3.43 0.32 0.64
CA ILE A 396 3.90 -0.03 1.98
C ILE A 396 4.89 1.03 2.43
N SER A 397 4.59 1.71 3.53
CA SER A 397 5.39 2.85 4.00
C SER A 397 5.66 2.81 5.50
N SER A 398 6.85 3.23 5.90
CA SER A 398 7.21 3.49 7.30
C SER A 398 7.82 4.89 7.43
N SER A 399 7.30 5.67 8.37
CA SER A 399 7.81 7.03 8.65
C SER A 399 8.95 7.05 9.66
N ASP A 400 9.34 5.90 10.22
CA ASP A 400 10.45 5.81 11.15
C ASP A 400 11.49 4.79 10.71
N TYR A 401 11.26 3.47 10.88
CA TYR A 401 12.35 2.51 10.71
C TYR A 401 12.21 1.58 9.50
N GLU A 402 11.49 0.46 9.56
CA GLU A 402 11.45 -0.50 8.45
C GLU A 402 10.10 -0.50 7.74
N ALA A 403 10.06 -0.50 6.40
CA ALA A 403 8.79 -0.74 5.70
C ALA A 403 8.46 -2.23 5.74
N ILE A 404 9.43 -3.06 5.33
CA ILE A 404 9.36 -4.53 5.41
C ILE A 404 10.50 -5.04 6.29
N TYR A 405 10.14 -5.86 7.27
CA TYR A 405 11.09 -6.61 8.09
C TYR A 405 10.92 -8.11 7.88
N SER A 406 11.97 -8.81 7.47
CA SER A 406 11.94 -10.26 7.28
C SER A 406 12.97 -10.95 8.15
N GLN A 407 12.54 -12.03 8.80
CA GLN A 407 13.37 -13.00 9.52
C GLN A 407 13.10 -14.46 9.12
N GLY A 408 11.98 -14.71 8.45
CA GLY A 408 11.55 -16.04 8.05
C GLY A 408 12.17 -16.51 6.74
N SER A 409 11.85 -17.74 6.34
CA SER A 409 12.34 -18.36 5.10
C SER A 409 11.50 -18.06 3.86
N GLY A 410 10.37 -17.37 4.02
CA GLY A 410 9.47 -17.02 2.92
C GLY A 410 10.12 -16.04 1.94
N ALA A 411 9.99 -16.31 0.64
CA ALA A 411 10.47 -15.41 -0.40
C ALA A 411 9.68 -14.09 -0.40
N ILE A 412 10.38 -13.00 -0.70
CA ILE A 412 9.80 -11.66 -0.92
C ILE A 412 9.85 -11.38 -2.42
N SER A 413 8.70 -11.09 -3.00
CA SER A 413 8.58 -10.76 -4.43
C SER A 413 7.84 -9.45 -4.59
N ILE A 414 8.47 -8.46 -5.22
CA ILE A 414 7.91 -7.14 -5.49
C ILE A 414 7.88 -6.92 -7.01
N SER A 415 6.70 -6.56 -7.53
CA SER A 415 6.45 -6.44 -8.97
C SER A 415 5.34 -5.43 -9.26
N GLY A 416 4.94 -5.32 -10.54
CA GLY A 416 3.89 -4.40 -10.96
C GLY A 416 4.28 -2.94 -10.70
N ASP A 417 3.37 -2.18 -10.10
CA ASP A 417 3.54 -0.77 -9.71
C ASP A 417 3.70 -0.59 -8.18
N ALA A 418 4.04 -1.67 -7.47
CA ALA A 418 4.21 -1.66 -6.03
C ALA A 418 5.23 -0.62 -5.55
N MET A 419 4.89 0.11 -4.48
CA MET A 419 5.73 1.12 -3.85
C MET A 419 6.06 0.72 -2.41
N VAL A 420 7.33 0.52 -2.09
CA VAL A 420 7.79 0.15 -0.74
C VAL A 420 8.84 1.14 -0.28
N TYR A 421 8.59 1.89 0.80
CA TYR A 421 9.57 2.86 1.28
C TYR A 421 9.62 3.08 2.79
N SER A 422 10.80 3.48 3.27
CA SER A 422 10.98 4.01 4.62
C SER A 422 11.64 5.38 4.60
N GLU A 423 11.11 6.31 5.40
CA GLU A 423 11.61 7.69 5.49
C GLU A 423 12.93 7.82 6.26
N LYS A 424 13.21 6.97 7.26
CA LYS A 424 14.44 7.08 8.07
C LYS A 424 15.21 5.78 8.29
N GLY A 425 14.73 4.64 7.80
CA GLY A 425 15.44 3.37 7.91
C GLY A 425 15.52 2.61 6.59
N TYR A 426 15.04 1.37 6.58
CA TYR A 426 15.18 0.46 5.44
C TYR A 426 13.85 0.26 4.72
N GLY A 427 13.88 0.26 3.37
CA GLY A 427 12.74 -0.23 2.59
C GLY A 427 12.47 -1.69 2.93
N ILE A 428 13.50 -2.53 2.77
CA ILE A 428 13.48 -3.94 3.14
C ILE A 428 14.69 -4.23 4.01
N ARG A 429 14.44 -4.71 5.24
CA ARG A 429 15.47 -5.32 6.06
C ARG A 429 15.23 -6.80 6.16
N ASN A 430 16.03 -7.53 5.39
CA ASN A 430 16.09 -8.96 5.45
C ASN A 430 17.20 -9.42 6.41
N SER A 431 16.78 -9.79 7.62
CA SER A 431 17.63 -10.36 8.65
C SER A 431 17.47 -11.88 8.65
N LEU A 432 18.51 -12.64 9.04
CA LEU A 432 18.35 -14.05 9.37
C LEU A 432 18.40 -14.20 10.90
N TYR A 433 17.49 -15.01 11.44
CA TYR A 433 17.68 -15.65 12.74
C TYR A 433 18.52 -16.92 12.53
N ASP A 434 19.42 -17.24 13.46
CA ASP A 434 20.39 -18.37 13.40
C ASP A 434 19.83 -19.60 12.66
N ASP A 435 20.49 -19.99 11.55
CA ASP A 435 20.18 -21.15 10.69
C ASP A 435 18.83 -21.14 9.91
N ALA A 436 18.11 -20.02 9.83
CA ALA A 436 16.92 -19.91 8.97
C ALA A 436 17.27 -20.11 7.48
N ALA A 437 16.42 -20.86 6.76
CA ALA A 437 16.59 -21.06 5.33
C ALA A 437 16.58 -19.71 4.58
N ILE A 438 17.46 -19.63 3.58
CA ILE A 438 17.73 -18.47 2.73
C ILE A 438 16.44 -17.97 2.08
N ASN A 439 15.94 -16.80 2.50
CA ASN A 439 14.80 -16.13 1.88
C ASN A 439 15.25 -15.26 0.70
N THR A 440 14.72 -15.47 -0.49
CA THR A 440 15.09 -14.67 -1.67
C THR A 440 14.31 -13.36 -1.71
N ILE A 441 14.90 -12.32 -2.29
CA ILE A 441 14.25 -11.07 -2.63
C ILE A 441 14.25 -10.94 -4.14
N ASN A 442 13.08 -10.78 -4.76
CA ASN A 442 12.93 -10.60 -6.20
C ASN A 442 12.22 -9.28 -6.48
N ILE A 443 12.85 -8.39 -7.25
CA ILE A 443 12.30 -7.10 -7.68
C ILE A 443 12.15 -7.09 -9.20
N SER A 444 10.99 -6.69 -9.70
CA SER A 444 10.64 -6.72 -11.12
C SER A 444 9.55 -5.68 -11.48
N GLY A 445 9.15 -5.64 -12.75
CA GLY A 445 8.11 -4.71 -13.22
C GLY A 445 8.55 -3.25 -13.17
N ASP A 446 7.63 -2.35 -12.80
CA ASP A 446 7.86 -0.92 -12.59
C ASP A 446 7.88 -0.56 -11.09
N SER A 447 8.05 -1.57 -10.23
CA SER A 447 8.02 -1.40 -8.77
C SER A 447 9.16 -0.53 -8.25
N GLU A 448 8.94 0.09 -7.10
CA GLU A 448 9.96 0.90 -6.42
C GLU A 448 10.16 0.44 -4.98
N VAL A 449 11.42 0.28 -4.59
CA VAL A 449 11.82 0.03 -3.21
C VAL A 449 12.80 1.11 -2.78
N SER A 450 12.47 1.90 -1.76
CA SER A 450 13.37 2.93 -1.26
C SER A 450 13.54 2.94 0.26
N GLY A 451 14.66 3.49 0.72
CA GLY A 451 14.97 3.60 2.14
C GLY A 451 15.89 4.78 2.40
N TYR A 452 16.07 5.15 3.65
CA TYR A 452 17.00 6.21 4.02
C TYR A 452 18.44 5.73 3.91
N ASP A 453 18.87 4.81 4.77
CA ASP A 453 20.24 4.27 4.75
C ASP A 453 20.44 3.24 3.63
N TYR A 454 19.54 2.25 3.58
CA TYR A 454 19.52 1.23 2.53
C TYR A 454 18.10 1.00 2.05
N ALA A 455 17.91 0.89 0.73
CA ALA A 455 16.63 0.38 0.23
C ALA A 455 16.50 -1.11 0.55
N ILE A 456 17.57 -1.90 0.37
CA ILE A 456 17.62 -3.31 0.73
C ILE A 456 18.85 -3.59 1.59
N PHE A 457 18.62 -4.01 2.83
CA PHE A 457 19.63 -4.61 3.69
C PHE A 457 19.43 -6.12 3.73
N ASN A 458 20.40 -6.88 3.23
CA ASN A 458 20.27 -8.30 2.99
C ASN A 458 21.32 -9.14 3.73
N LYS A 459 20.89 -9.91 4.75
CA LYS A 459 21.75 -10.85 5.48
C LYS A 459 21.65 -12.30 5.04
N GLY A 460 20.52 -12.71 4.48
CA GLY A 460 20.32 -14.03 3.87
C GLY A 460 19.75 -13.89 2.49
N GLY A 461 19.70 -14.93 1.67
CA GLY A 461 18.97 -14.82 0.41
C GLY A 461 19.77 -14.36 -0.79
N ILE A 462 19.33 -14.77 -1.98
CA ILE A 462 19.70 -14.10 -3.23
C ILE A 462 18.82 -12.86 -3.38
N VAL A 463 19.41 -11.74 -3.77
CA VAL A 463 18.69 -10.56 -4.25
C VAL A 463 18.73 -10.58 -5.77
N THR A 464 17.57 -10.64 -6.41
CA THR A 464 17.42 -10.63 -7.87
C THR A 464 16.64 -9.41 -8.30
N ILE A 465 17.19 -8.61 -9.20
CA ILE A 465 16.54 -7.44 -9.79
C ILE A 465 16.50 -7.59 -11.30
N SER A 466 15.29 -7.79 -11.84
CA SER A 466 15.04 -7.90 -13.28
C SER A 466 14.24 -6.73 -13.84
N GLY A 467 13.76 -5.84 -12.97
CA GLY A 467 12.98 -4.64 -13.26
C GLY A 467 12.82 -3.80 -12.00
N GLY A 468 12.09 -2.68 -12.10
CA GLY A 468 11.85 -1.76 -10.99
C GLY A 468 13.03 -0.83 -10.68
N SER A 469 12.91 -0.11 -9.56
CA SER A 469 13.94 0.80 -9.04
C SER A 469 14.21 0.54 -7.56
N VAL A 470 15.48 0.45 -7.17
CA VAL A 470 15.88 0.33 -5.75
C VAL A 470 16.75 1.53 -5.34
N ILE A 471 16.30 2.28 -4.31
CA ILE A 471 16.77 3.65 -4.06
C ILE A 471 17.05 3.96 -2.58
N ALA A 472 18.31 4.19 -2.20
CA ALA A 472 18.65 4.86 -0.94
C ALA A 472 18.61 6.38 -1.11
N THR A 473 17.98 7.06 -0.15
CA THR A 473 17.74 8.52 -0.19
C THR A 473 18.76 9.33 0.59
N LYS A 474 19.50 8.70 1.52
CA LYS A 474 20.62 9.33 2.22
C LYS A 474 21.81 9.55 1.27
N GLU A 475 22.47 10.69 1.41
CA GLU A 475 23.58 11.13 0.54
C GLU A 475 24.77 10.16 0.47
N ASP A 476 25.00 9.35 1.51
CA ASP A 476 26.03 8.31 1.56
C ASP A 476 25.44 6.89 1.69
N GLY A 477 24.12 6.75 1.50
CA GLY A 477 23.41 5.48 1.56
C GLY A 477 23.73 4.55 0.38
N ALA A 478 23.36 3.27 0.51
CA ALA A 478 23.52 2.28 -0.56
C ALA A 478 22.16 1.67 -0.97
N ALA A 479 21.84 1.56 -2.26
CA ALA A 479 20.59 0.89 -2.65
C ALA A 479 20.54 -0.54 -2.08
N ILE A 480 21.64 -1.28 -2.23
CA ILE A 480 21.75 -2.64 -1.73
C ILE A 480 22.98 -2.80 -0.84
N TYR A 481 22.76 -3.29 0.38
CA TYR A 481 23.81 -3.78 1.27
C TYR A 481 23.64 -5.29 1.47
N SER A 482 24.65 -6.11 1.12
CA SER A 482 24.60 -7.57 1.25
C SER A 482 25.81 -8.13 2.02
N THR A 483 25.59 -8.97 3.04
CA THR A 483 26.67 -9.41 3.97
C THR A 483 27.47 -10.64 3.55
N ASP A 484 26.95 -11.51 2.68
CA ASP A 484 27.71 -12.65 2.09
C ASP A 484 26.90 -13.35 0.97
N ASN A 485 25.90 -12.67 0.39
CA ASN A 485 24.95 -13.29 -0.52
C ASN A 485 25.09 -12.83 -1.98
N VAL A 486 24.50 -13.58 -2.90
CA VAL A 486 24.49 -13.22 -4.33
C VAL A 486 23.51 -12.07 -4.57
N VAL A 487 23.97 -11.06 -5.31
CA VAL A 487 23.16 -9.98 -5.87
C VAL A 487 23.22 -10.12 -7.39
N GLU A 488 22.08 -10.37 -8.03
CA GLU A 488 21.95 -10.54 -9.46
C GLU A 488 21.07 -9.43 -10.03
N ILE A 489 21.58 -8.68 -11.00
CA ILE A 489 20.87 -7.58 -11.64
C ILE A 489 20.93 -7.79 -13.15
N SER A 490 19.76 -8.00 -13.74
CA SER A 490 19.59 -8.17 -15.19
C SER A 490 18.75 -7.06 -15.82
N GLY A 491 17.93 -6.36 -15.03
CA GLY A 491 17.17 -5.20 -15.49
C GLY A 491 16.94 -4.19 -14.36
N GLY A 492 16.05 -3.23 -14.59
CA GLY A 492 15.75 -2.17 -13.62
C GLY A 492 16.74 -1.00 -13.63
N ARG A 493 16.41 0.03 -12.86
CA ARG A 493 17.20 1.26 -12.69
C ARG A 493 17.57 1.43 -11.22
N GLU A 494 18.86 1.39 -10.94
CA GLU A 494 19.44 1.66 -9.63
C GLU A 494 20.13 3.03 -9.70
N GLU A 495 19.54 4.08 -9.15
CA GLU A 495 20.15 5.42 -9.18
C GLU A 495 20.22 6.08 -7.80
N VAL A 496 21.40 6.00 -7.17
CA VAL A 496 21.61 6.33 -5.75
C VAL A 496 23.04 6.79 -5.47
N ALA A 497 23.37 7.16 -4.23
CA ALA A 497 24.72 7.58 -3.83
C ALA A 497 25.79 6.49 -4.00
N ILE A 498 25.56 5.30 -3.42
CA ILE A 498 26.28 4.05 -3.70
C ILE A 498 25.25 3.07 -4.27
N GLY A 499 25.45 2.54 -5.48
CA GLY A 499 24.55 1.52 -6.03
C GLY A 499 24.52 0.28 -5.15
N ILE A 500 25.66 -0.39 -5.02
CA ILE A 500 25.75 -1.67 -4.34
C ILE A 500 26.97 -1.73 -3.44
N ARG A 501 26.78 -2.22 -2.22
CA ARG A 501 27.86 -2.64 -1.32
C ARG A 501 27.64 -4.11 -0.94
N SER A 502 28.53 -5.00 -1.37
CA SER A 502 28.35 -6.44 -1.14
C SER A 502 29.64 -7.14 -0.73
N PHE A 503 29.55 -7.98 0.30
CA PHE A 503 30.54 -8.98 0.67
C PHE A 503 30.35 -10.30 -0.09
N GLY A 504 29.17 -10.51 -0.68
CA GLY A 504 28.88 -11.66 -1.52
C GLY A 504 29.14 -11.40 -3.01
N LYS A 505 28.67 -12.30 -3.88
CA LYS A 505 28.90 -12.21 -5.33
C LYS A 505 27.97 -11.18 -5.96
N ILE A 506 28.48 -10.39 -6.91
CA ILE A 506 27.68 -9.45 -7.69
C ILE A 506 27.68 -9.87 -9.17
N ILE A 507 26.51 -9.93 -9.78
CA ILE A 507 26.34 -10.24 -11.21
C ILE A 507 25.53 -9.10 -11.85
N VAL A 508 26.10 -8.50 -12.89
CA VAL A 508 25.46 -7.46 -13.70
C VAL A 508 25.36 -7.96 -15.15
N SER A 509 24.15 -7.91 -15.70
CA SER A 509 23.84 -8.44 -17.03
C SER A 509 22.69 -7.68 -17.70
N GLU A 510 22.43 -8.04 -18.95
CA GLU A 510 21.32 -7.56 -19.76
C GLU A 510 21.26 -6.02 -19.80
N ASN A 511 20.15 -5.42 -19.39
CA ASN A 511 19.90 -3.97 -19.42
C ASN A 511 19.97 -3.31 -18.03
N ALA A 512 20.57 -3.98 -17.05
CA ALA A 512 20.83 -3.41 -15.73
C ALA A 512 21.52 -2.04 -15.82
N TRP A 513 21.05 -1.07 -15.04
CA TRP A 513 21.69 0.24 -14.92
C TRP A 513 21.93 0.58 -13.45
N ILE A 514 23.20 0.71 -13.08
CA ILE A 514 23.65 0.96 -11.71
C ILE A 514 24.42 2.27 -11.69
N LYS A 515 23.92 3.25 -10.92
CA LYS A 515 24.51 4.59 -10.84
C LYS A 515 24.80 5.02 -9.39
N GLY A 516 26.06 5.41 -9.14
CA GLY A 516 26.55 6.06 -7.92
C GLY A 516 26.67 7.58 -8.08
N ARG A 517 25.90 8.36 -7.32
CA ARG A 517 25.74 9.83 -7.43
C ARG A 517 26.73 10.66 -6.60
N SER A 518 27.52 10.05 -5.73
CA SER A 518 28.55 10.77 -4.94
C SER A 518 29.67 9.82 -4.45
N SER A 519 29.74 8.63 -5.04
CA SER A 519 30.63 7.55 -4.62
C SER A 519 30.83 6.56 -5.76
N TYR A 520 31.34 5.37 -5.43
CA TYR A 520 31.38 4.26 -6.37
C TYR A 520 29.99 3.71 -6.66
N ALA A 521 29.73 3.32 -7.91
CA ALA A 521 28.50 2.61 -8.25
C ALA A 521 28.44 1.27 -7.50
N ILE A 522 29.56 0.55 -7.44
CA ILE A 522 29.66 -0.75 -6.80
C ILE A 522 30.92 -0.84 -5.95
N ILE A 523 30.75 -1.23 -4.69
CA ILE A 523 31.83 -1.55 -3.75
C ILE A 523 31.78 -3.05 -3.48
N SER A 524 32.77 -3.78 -3.97
CA SER A 524 32.95 -5.21 -3.73
C SER A 524 33.89 -5.44 -2.55
N LEU A 525 33.36 -6.09 -1.52
CA LEU A 525 34.07 -6.50 -0.32
C LEU A 525 34.38 -8.00 -0.32
N ASN A 526 33.98 -8.70 -1.38
CA ASN A 526 34.17 -10.13 -1.55
C ASN A 526 35.62 -10.45 -1.92
N SER A 527 36.24 -11.36 -1.17
CA SER A 527 37.64 -11.77 -1.35
C SER A 527 37.80 -13.05 -2.19
N SER A 528 36.76 -13.53 -2.88
CA SER A 528 36.81 -14.73 -3.71
C SER A 528 37.86 -14.59 -4.81
N ASN A 529 38.88 -15.45 -4.77
CA ASN A 529 39.95 -15.51 -5.76
C ASN A 529 39.69 -16.58 -6.85
N ASP A 530 38.52 -17.22 -6.84
CA ASP A 530 38.14 -18.22 -7.85
C ASP A 530 37.75 -17.53 -9.15
N ILE A 531 38.56 -17.72 -10.19
CA ILE A 531 38.32 -17.17 -11.52
C ILE A 531 37.02 -17.67 -12.17
N ASN A 532 36.53 -18.85 -11.78
CA ASN A 532 35.28 -19.44 -12.27
C ASN A 532 34.06 -19.01 -11.44
N ASN A 533 34.30 -18.52 -10.22
CA ASN A 533 33.29 -17.93 -9.37
C ASN A 533 33.76 -16.56 -8.86
N PRO A 534 33.85 -15.57 -9.77
CA PRO A 534 34.41 -14.26 -9.44
C PRO A 534 33.56 -13.57 -8.38
N ALA A 535 34.20 -12.73 -7.57
CA ALA A 535 33.53 -11.82 -6.65
C ALA A 535 32.52 -10.92 -7.39
N MET A 536 32.85 -10.54 -8.62
CA MET A 536 31.99 -9.72 -9.47
C MET A 536 32.10 -10.12 -10.94
N LEU A 537 30.95 -10.15 -11.63
CA LEU A 537 30.86 -10.33 -13.07
C LEU A 537 29.97 -9.26 -13.69
N VAL A 538 30.52 -8.44 -14.58
CA VAL A 538 29.78 -7.55 -15.47
C VAL A 538 29.84 -8.14 -16.88
N SER A 539 28.70 -8.64 -17.35
CA SER A 539 28.58 -9.26 -18.68
C SER A 539 27.94 -8.34 -19.72
N SER A 540 27.09 -7.43 -19.27
CA SER A 540 26.36 -6.40 -20.04
C SER A 540 25.78 -5.39 -19.03
N GLY A 541 24.95 -4.44 -19.48
CA GLY A 541 24.43 -3.36 -18.64
C GLY A 541 25.37 -2.16 -18.54
N THR A 542 25.02 -1.23 -17.65
CA THR A 542 25.74 0.03 -17.42
C THR A 542 26.03 0.21 -15.94
N VAL A 543 27.29 0.45 -15.59
CA VAL A 543 27.76 0.73 -14.23
C VAL A 543 28.45 2.08 -14.24
N GLU A 544 27.86 3.07 -13.57
CA GLU A 544 28.29 4.46 -13.60
C GLU A 544 28.52 4.99 -12.20
N GLY A 545 29.69 5.53 -11.88
CA GLY A 545 29.87 6.19 -10.58
C GLY A 545 30.65 7.48 -10.69
N GLU A 546 30.21 8.49 -9.95
CA GLU A 546 30.80 9.82 -9.97
C GLU A 546 32.26 9.79 -9.51
N PHE A 547 32.58 9.08 -8.42
CA PHE A 547 33.96 8.89 -8.00
C PHE A 547 34.64 7.73 -8.76
N GLY A 548 33.92 6.65 -9.02
CA GLY A 548 34.42 5.54 -9.82
C GLY A 548 33.31 4.52 -10.08
N ALA A 549 33.42 3.67 -11.08
CA ALA A 549 32.34 2.70 -11.33
C ALA A 549 32.40 1.55 -10.31
N ILE A 550 33.59 0.99 -10.10
CA ILE A 550 33.80 -0.21 -9.30
C ILE A 550 34.98 -0.02 -8.35
N ASP A 551 34.79 -0.34 -7.08
CA ASP A 551 35.84 -0.44 -6.06
C ASP A 551 35.96 -1.87 -5.53
N ASN A 552 37.11 -2.50 -5.76
CA ASN A 552 37.43 -3.84 -5.26
C ASN A 552 38.31 -3.76 -4.01
N ILE A 553 37.65 -3.54 -2.87
CA ILE A 553 38.29 -3.50 -1.56
C ILE A 553 38.59 -4.92 -1.06
N GLY A 554 37.68 -5.88 -1.31
CA GLY A 554 37.80 -7.26 -0.84
C GLY A 554 38.98 -8.02 -1.43
N GLY A 555 39.52 -7.55 -2.57
CA GLY A 555 40.62 -8.22 -3.27
C GLY A 555 40.19 -9.50 -3.97
N GLY A 556 38.90 -9.63 -4.32
CA GLY A 556 38.40 -10.74 -5.11
C GLY A 556 38.70 -10.58 -6.60
N VAL A 557 38.21 -11.54 -7.39
CA VAL A 557 38.24 -11.46 -8.86
C VAL A 557 37.09 -10.60 -9.37
N ILE A 558 37.40 -9.55 -10.12
CA ILE A 558 36.44 -8.75 -10.88
C ILE A 558 36.58 -9.10 -12.37
N LYS A 559 35.48 -9.54 -12.98
CA LYS A 559 35.41 -9.82 -14.43
C LYS A 559 34.48 -8.85 -15.13
N ILE A 560 35.00 -8.19 -16.16
CA ILE A 560 34.22 -7.37 -17.09
C ILE A 560 34.34 -8.03 -18.47
N THR A 561 33.26 -8.63 -18.95
CA THR A 561 33.20 -9.31 -20.25
C THR A 561 32.36 -8.54 -21.28
N GLY A 562 31.63 -7.52 -20.86
CA GLY A 562 30.78 -6.67 -21.69
C GLY A 562 30.17 -5.52 -20.88
N GLY A 563 29.29 -4.74 -21.50
CA GLY A 563 28.62 -3.59 -20.88
C GLY A 563 29.43 -2.30 -20.93
N ASN A 564 28.93 -1.26 -20.25
CA ASN A 564 29.57 0.04 -20.10
C ASN A 564 29.91 0.27 -18.62
N VAL A 565 31.19 0.45 -18.31
CA VAL A 565 31.68 0.71 -16.95
C VAL A 565 32.38 2.06 -16.98
N THR A 566 31.69 3.09 -16.48
CA THR A 566 32.14 4.48 -16.59
C THR A 566 32.27 5.08 -15.20
N GLY A 567 33.43 5.64 -14.87
CA GLY A 567 33.54 6.35 -13.61
C GLY A 567 34.79 7.16 -13.48
N GLY A 568 34.75 8.07 -12.51
CA GLY A 568 35.80 9.03 -12.27
C GLY A 568 35.47 10.39 -12.86
N ASP A 569 35.34 11.36 -11.97
CA ASP A 569 35.68 12.74 -12.30
C ASP A 569 37.15 12.82 -12.77
N SER A 570 37.61 14.01 -13.13
CA SER A 570 38.98 14.24 -13.63
C SER A 570 40.09 13.88 -12.64
N SER A 571 39.83 13.28 -11.48
CA SER A 571 40.83 12.86 -10.50
C SER A 571 40.76 11.40 -10.08
N SER A 572 39.82 10.61 -10.62
CA SER A 572 39.57 9.24 -10.18
C SER A 572 39.57 8.22 -11.32
N CYS A 573 39.18 6.97 -11.01
CA CYS A 573 39.27 5.84 -11.92
C CYS A 573 37.95 5.09 -12.11
N ALA A 574 37.81 4.42 -13.25
CA ALA A 574 36.63 3.60 -13.52
C ALA A 574 36.61 2.36 -12.62
N VAL A 575 37.75 1.67 -12.50
CA VAL A 575 37.91 0.47 -11.67
C VAL A 575 39.09 0.65 -10.71
N CYS A 576 38.80 0.71 -9.41
CA CYS A 576 39.80 0.70 -8.36
C CYS A 576 39.99 -0.73 -7.82
N ASN A 577 41.23 -1.17 -7.69
CA ASN A 577 41.60 -2.44 -7.07
C ASN A 577 42.49 -2.17 -5.85
N GLU A 578 41.86 -1.78 -4.75
CA GLU A 578 42.57 -1.52 -3.49
C GLU A 578 43.11 -2.80 -2.85
N GLY A 579 42.42 -3.93 -3.05
CA GLY A 579 42.88 -5.25 -2.62
C GLY A 579 43.87 -5.90 -3.58
N SER A 580 44.48 -7.02 -3.19
CA SER A 580 45.41 -7.80 -4.04
C SER A 580 44.71 -8.66 -5.10
N GLY A 581 43.50 -8.28 -5.51
CA GLY A 581 42.62 -9.06 -6.38
C GLY A 581 43.06 -9.11 -7.84
N ILE A 582 42.26 -9.80 -8.66
CA ILE A 582 42.47 -9.90 -10.11
C ILE A 582 41.39 -9.10 -10.81
N ILE A 583 41.80 -8.19 -11.69
CA ILE A 583 40.90 -7.48 -12.60
C ILE A 583 41.08 -8.06 -14.01
N GLU A 584 40.05 -8.71 -14.55
CA GLU A 584 40.04 -9.23 -15.92
C GLU A 584 38.99 -8.49 -16.77
N ILE A 585 39.46 -7.73 -17.75
CA ILE A 585 38.63 -6.99 -18.71
C ILE A 585 38.80 -7.64 -20.08
N SER A 586 37.76 -8.29 -20.56
CA SER A 586 37.76 -9.07 -21.80
C SER A 586 36.78 -8.56 -22.86
N GLY A 587 35.94 -7.58 -22.53
CA GLY A 587 35.02 -6.94 -23.47
C GLY A 587 34.30 -5.76 -22.83
N GLY A 588 33.44 -5.10 -23.61
CA GLY A 588 32.72 -3.90 -23.18
C GLY A 588 33.56 -2.63 -23.28
N THR A 589 33.00 -1.54 -22.77
CA THR A 589 33.62 -0.21 -22.69
C THR A 589 33.94 0.10 -21.24
N VAL A 590 35.19 0.42 -20.93
CA VAL A 590 35.60 0.91 -19.61
C VAL A 590 36.22 2.29 -19.77
N CYS A 591 35.54 3.29 -19.20
CA CYS A 591 35.88 4.71 -19.36
C CYS A 591 36.25 5.31 -18.01
N GLY A 592 37.49 5.77 -17.88
CA GLY A 592 37.98 6.48 -16.69
C GLY A 592 37.99 8.00 -16.88
N GLY A 593 38.16 8.72 -15.77
CA GLY A 593 38.62 10.10 -15.80
C GLY A 593 40.10 10.18 -16.17
N ASP A 594 40.96 10.38 -15.18
CA ASP A 594 42.42 10.40 -15.38
C ASP A 594 43.03 9.00 -15.53
N THR A 595 42.37 7.98 -14.97
CA THR A 595 42.87 6.60 -14.96
C THR A 595 41.72 5.63 -15.23
N VAL A 596 41.91 4.64 -16.10
CA VAL A 596 40.84 3.64 -16.33
C VAL A 596 40.83 2.58 -15.23
N VAL A 597 41.99 1.97 -14.94
CA VAL A 597 42.15 0.97 -13.88
C VAL A 597 43.26 1.41 -12.94
N TYR A 598 42.93 1.61 -11.67
CA TYR A 598 43.90 1.91 -10.61
C TYR A 598 44.14 0.67 -9.76
N ASN A 599 45.38 0.20 -9.68
CA ASN A 599 45.76 -1.00 -8.92
C ASN A 599 46.98 -0.69 -8.05
N PRO A 600 46.78 -0.04 -6.89
CA PRO A 600 47.86 0.33 -5.98
C PRO A 600 48.45 -0.88 -5.23
N ALA A 601 47.68 -1.97 -5.09
CA ALA A 601 48.12 -3.19 -4.44
C ALA A 601 48.86 -4.14 -5.42
N VAL A 602 49.36 -5.26 -4.90
CA VAL A 602 50.07 -6.31 -5.68
C VAL A 602 49.14 -7.17 -6.55
N GLY A 603 47.93 -6.69 -6.87
CA GLY A 603 46.94 -7.39 -7.69
C GLY A 603 47.36 -7.51 -9.15
N ASN A 604 46.70 -8.40 -9.90
CA ASN A 604 46.96 -8.59 -11.34
C ASN A 604 45.88 -7.94 -12.18
N ILE A 605 46.28 -7.22 -13.23
CA ILE A 605 45.37 -6.68 -14.25
C ILE A 605 45.60 -7.43 -15.56
N LYS A 606 44.51 -7.90 -16.18
CA LYS A 606 44.51 -8.51 -17.51
C LYS A 606 43.47 -7.82 -18.39
N ILE A 607 43.91 -7.19 -19.48
CA ILE A 607 43.04 -6.51 -20.44
C ILE A 607 43.22 -7.18 -21.81
N SER A 608 42.12 -7.60 -22.41
CA SER A 608 42.07 -8.18 -23.77
C SER A 608 41.98 -7.08 -24.83
N ASN A 609 42.41 -7.38 -26.06
CA ASN A 609 42.29 -6.50 -27.22
C ASN A 609 40.84 -6.28 -27.70
N THR A 610 39.90 -7.01 -27.13
CA THR A 610 38.46 -6.92 -27.37
C THR A 610 37.75 -5.94 -26.44
N ALA A 611 38.43 -5.45 -25.40
CA ALA A 611 37.91 -4.41 -24.53
C ALA A 611 38.24 -3.03 -25.09
N GLU A 612 37.28 -2.10 -24.98
CA GLU A 612 37.51 -0.70 -25.26
C GLU A 612 37.85 0.05 -23.97
N ILE A 613 39.07 0.58 -23.90
CA ILE A 613 39.60 1.33 -22.75
C ILE A 613 39.73 2.78 -23.18
N ARG A 614 39.00 3.69 -22.53
CA ARG A 614 38.99 5.12 -22.87
C ARG A 614 39.34 5.99 -21.68
#